data_AF-A0A9P6M238-F1
#
_entry.id   AF-A0A9P6M238-F1
#
_cell.length_a   1.000
_cell.length_b   1.000
_cell.length_c   1.000
_cell.angle_alpha   90.00
_cell.angle_beta   90.00
_cell.angle_gamma   90.00
#
_symmetry.space_group_name_H-M   'P 1'
#
loop_
_entity.id
_entity.type
_entity.pdbx_description
1 polymer ?
#
loop_
_entity_poly.entity_id
_entity_poly.type
_entity_poly.pdbx_seq_one_letter_code
_entity_poly.pdbx_strand_id
1 'polypeptide(L)'
;MSDKGDTPAPAAAPRRRFFPRLTLFQWFIRFLPAIIFSFYTYSRQGPFQPPLCITFGLNCPQAPTNLEGVLERAEHYGQVISYYASLFTKHEDLGGSFAVLVDGKPVIDVYAGSKDLAKTQLYTNKTLQQVYSSGKVVEGIVIARLVEQGKLDYEKKIADYWPEFGQNGKEDVRLGDLLRYDAGVPLLNDDDENDALSWAHLADEESFSQRLARQPHLFGGKRTRAYHAQSRGWYLNEIVRRVDPQGRTIGQIVEQDLMKDYKDVEMYYSKLPNESDWEERLSEMHDYPTLRVLARLLLPRALQTNRYVGFPDLRPLHSIVMKMVMSKVRGGAESITSRVLVPKMAPFPHNFRTKEAHATESTSFSLKTNAHSLAKMMSMMANKGASIRPGEEPNLLSSETYAKVTAFHSTAVCEVTGESMPLSVGGWLKSRHFYGDGPLLGVEVQGWAGAGGSLVVWIEELGIGFAYVTNAFGPPESLLGDYRAKNLLDRVVYARKDELGLLPKKEAKNEASA
;
A
#
# COMPACT_ATOMS: atom_id res chain seq x y z
N MET A 1 -4.75 -22.74 99.48
CA MET A 1 -4.05 -24.02 99.71
C MET A 1 -3.98 -24.73 98.36
N SER A 2 -2.75 -24.94 97.87
CA SER A 2 -2.30 -25.61 96.64
C SER A 2 -3.17 -25.51 95.38
N ASP A 3 -2.69 -24.76 94.39
CA ASP A 3 -2.90 -25.11 92.99
C ASP A 3 -1.54 -25.36 92.35
N LYS A 4 -1.33 -26.59 91.86
CA LYS A 4 -0.05 -27.06 91.31
C LYS A 4 0.06 -26.54 89.88
N GLY A 5 1.14 -25.82 89.61
CA GLY A 5 1.46 -25.30 88.28
C GLY A 5 1.72 -26.40 87.26
N ASP A 6 1.00 -26.30 86.15
CA ASP A 6 1.23 -27.03 84.91
C ASP A 6 2.52 -26.57 84.23
N THR A 7 3.34 -27.54 83.82
CA THR A 7 4.48 -27.35 82.91
C THR A 7 4.00 -27.39 81.45
N PRO A 8 4.39 -26.44 80.58
CA PRO A 8 3.94 -26.43 79.19
C PRO A 8 4.71 -27.42 78.30
N ALA A 9 3.98 -28.14 77.45
CA ALA A 9 4.50 -29.03 76.41
C ALA A 9 5.20 -28.24 75.27
N PRO A 10 6.20 -28.84 74.58
CA PRO A 10 7.07 -28.12 73.66
C PRO A 10 6.40 -27.72 72.33
N ALA A 11 6.78 -26.55 71.82
CA ALA A 11 6.30 -25.95 70.58
C ALA A 11 6.61 -26.79 69.33
N ALA A 12 5.58 -27.00 68.49
CA ALA A 12 5.69 -27.69 67.22
C ALA A 12 6.44 -26.85 66.16
N ALA A 13 7.39 -27.47 65.46
CA ALA A 13 8.21 -26.85 64.42
C ALA A 13 7.39 -26.36 63.20
N PRO A 14 7.81 -25.28 62.51
CA PRO A 14 7.06 -24.68 61.41
C PRO A 14 7.04 -25.61 60.19
N ARG A 15 5.84 -25.93 59.70
CA ARG A 15 5.62 -26.71 58.46
C ARG A 15 6.23 -25.97 57.26
N ARG A 16 7.32 -26.50 56.69
CA ARG A 16 7.87 -26.08 55.39
C ARG A 16 6.78 -26.23 54.32
N ARG A 17 6.36 -25.13 53.69
CA ARG A 17 5.49 -25.18 52.50
C ARG A 17 6.21 -25.95 51.40
N PHE A 18 5.71 -27.15 51.11
CA PHE A 18 6.19 -28.02 50.04
C PHE A 18 5.75 -27.41 48.70
N PHE A 19 6.60 -26.58 48.10
CA PHE A 19 6.45 -26.27 46.67
C PHE A 19 7.19 -27.36 45.89
N PRO A 20 6.49 -28.21 45.13
CA PRO A 20 7.16 -29.25 44.33
C PRO A 20 8.07 -28.57 43.30
N ARG A 21 9.35 -28.97 43.26
CA ARG A 21 10.29 -28.57 42.20
C ARG A 21 9.89 -29.29 40.92
N LEU A 22 9.04 -28.65 40.13
CA LEU A 22 8.65 -29.14 38.81
C LEU A 22 9.82 -29.02 37.83
N THR A 23 9.96 -29.99 36.93
CA THR A 23 10.91 -29.91 35.82
C THR A 23 10.40 -28.93 34.75
N LEU A 24 11.30 -28.40 33.92
CA LEU A 24 10.95 -27.56 32.76
C LEU A 24 9.90 -28.22 31.85
N PHE A 25 10.00 -29.54 31.66
CA PHE A 25 9.04 -30.31 30.86
C PHE A 25 7.65 -30.40 31.51
N GLN A 26 7.58 -30.58 32.83
CA GLN A 26 6.31 -30.57 33.57
C GLN A 26 5.66 -29.20 33.55
N TRP A 27 6.45 -28.13 33.62
CA TRP A 27 5.97 -26.77 33.40
C TRP A 27 5.46 -26.57 31.97
N PHE A 28 6.19 -27.04 30.97
CA PHE A 28 5.77 -26.96 29.56
C PHE A 28 4.42 -27.64 29.32
N ILE A 29 4.23 -28.89 29.79
CA ILE A 29 2.95 -29.60 29.66
C ILE A 29 1.80 -28.83 30.32
N ARG A 30 2.04 -28.23 31.50
CA ARG A 30 1.02 -27.47 32.23
C ARG A 30 0.66 -26.15 31.53
N PHE A 31 1.61 -25.53 30.84
CA PHE A 31 1.37 -24.31 30.07
C PHE A 31 0.91 -24.58 28.64
N LEU A 32 1.05 -25.80 28.11
CA LEU A 32 0.71 -26.14 26.74
C LEU A 32 -0.73 -25.76 26.35
N PRO A 33 -1.78 -26.00 27.17
CA PRO A 33 -3.13 -25.53 26.84
C PRO A 33 -3.25 -24.01 26.77
N ALA A 34 -2.57 -23.28 27.66
CA ALA A 34 -2.56 -21.82 27.67
C ALA A 34 -1.80 -21.26 26.45
N ILE A 35 -0.70 -21.91 26.04
CA ILE A 35 0.06 -21.58 24.84
C ILE A 35 -0.79 -21.83 23.58
N ILE A 36 -1.47 -22.98 23.50
CA ILE A 36 -2.37 -23.30 22.39
C ILE A 36 -3.53 -22.32 22.32
N PHE A 37 -4.17 -22.00 23.45
CA PHE A 37 -5.25 -21.02 23.52
C PHE A 37 -4.78 -19.62 23.12
N SER A 38 -3.62 -19.18 23.63
CA SER A 38 -2.98 -17.91 23.27
C SER A 38 -2.68 -17.84 21.77
N PHE A 39 -2.15 -18.92 21.19
CA PHE A 39 -1.91 -18.99 19.76
C PHE A 39 -3.21 -18.96 18.96
N TYR A 40 -4.24 -19.67 19.41
CA TYR A 40 -5.56 -19.68 18.80
C TYR A 40 -6.19 -18.29 18.79
N THR A 41 -6.24 -17.59 19.92
CA THR A 41 -6.78 -16.21 19.99
C THR A 41 -5.95 -15.25 19.14
N TYR A 42 -4.62 -15.38 19.17
CA TYR A 42 -3.70 -14.61 18.34
C TYR A 42 -3.87 -14.81 16.84
N SER A 43 -4.25 -16.03 16.44
CA SER A 43 -4.49 -16.38 15.05
C SER A 43 -5.87 -15.90 14.55
N ARG A 44 -6.84 -15.71 15.45
CA ARG A 44 -8.24 -15.38 15.15
C ARG A 44 -8.57 -13.89 15.20
N GLN A 45 -7.86 -13.11 16.01
CA GLN A 45 -8.03 -11.66 16.08
C GLN A 45 -7.17 -10.94 15.04
N GLY A 46 -7.60 -9.78 14.57
CA GLY A 46 -6.81 -8.95 13.67
C GLY A 46 -5.48 -8.48 14.27
N PRO A 47 -4.50 -8.12 13.43
CA PRO A 47 -3.13 -7.81 13.83
C PRO A 47 -2.97 -6.51 14.62
N PHE A 48 -3.91 -5.57 14.54
CA PHE A 48 -3.76 -4.23 15.11
C PHE A 48 -4.42 -4.11 16.48
N GLN A 49 -4.07 -5.05 17.37
CA GLN A 49 -4.41 -5.01 18.79
C GLN A 49 -3.16 -5.23 19.65
N PRO A 50 -3.09 -4.64 20.86
CA PRO A 50 -2.00 -4.90 21.77
C PRO A 50 -1.88 -6.41 22.09
N PRO A 51 -0.65 -6.99 22.15
CA PRO A 51 -0.47 -8.41 22.43
C PRO A 51 -1.15 -8.90 23.71
N LEU A 52 -1.16 -8.08 24.77
CA LEU A 52 -1.85 -8.39 26.03
C LEU A 52 -3.37 -8.51 25.85
N CYS A 53 -3.95 -7.68 24.99
CA CYS A 53 -5.37 -7.77 24.65
C CYS A 53 -5.66 -9.04 23.87
N ILE A 54 -4.87 -9.32 22.83
CA ILE A 54 -5.07 -10.49 21.98
C ILE A 54 -4.93 -11.80 22.78
N THR A 55 -3.94 -11.84 23.67
CA THR A 55 -3.55 -13.07 24.38
C THR A 55 -4.41 -13.31 25.62
N PHE A 56 -4.70 -12.25 26.39
CA PHE A 56 -5.31 -12.36 27.72
C PHE A 56 -6.62 -11.57 27.87
N GLY A 57 -7.05 -10.82 26.86
CA GLY A 57 -8.22 -9.94 26.95
C GLY A 57 -8.01 -8.73 27.87
N LEU A 58 -6.76 -8.38 28.18
CA LEU A 58 -6.42 -7.30 29.11
C LEU A 58 -6.11 -6.00 28.37
N ASN A 59 -6.58 -4.87 28.93
CA ASN A 59 -6.31 -3.52 28.41
C ASN A 59 -6.62 -3.37 26.91
N CYS A 60 -7.72 -3.95 26.45
CA CYS A 60 -8.15 -3.90 25.06
C CYS A 60 -8.67 -2.51 24.69
N PRO A 61 -7.94 -1.72 23.88
CA PRO A 61 -8.40 -0.41 23.46
C PRO A 61 -9.58 -0.59 22.50
N GLN A 62 -10.66 0.16 22.70
CA GLN A 62 -11.78 0.18 21.76
C GLN A 62 -11.67 1.39 20.86
N ALA A 63 -11.76 1.17 19.53
CA ALA A 63 -11.86 2.27 18.58
C ALA A 63 -13.35 2.63 18.47
N PRO A 64 -13.70 3.88 18.15
CA PRO A 64 -15.00 4.11 17.55
C PRO A 64 -15.07 3.33 16.24
N THR A 65 -16.09 2.50 16.13
CA THR A 65 -16.44 1.76 14.91
C THR A 65 -17.37 2.56 14.00
N ASN A 66 -17.70 3.79 14.41
CA ASN A 66 -18.57 4.65 13.66
C ASN A 66 -17.84 5.06 12.39
N LEU A 67 -18.43 4.69 11.27
CA LEU A 67 -18.06 5.23 9.97
C LEU A 67 -18.64 6.62 9.85
N GLU A 68 -17.80 7.57 9.50
CA GLU A 68 -18.19 8.93 9.20
C GLU A 68 -17.99 9.20 7.71
N GLY A 69 -18.84 10.06 7.14
CA GLY A 69 -18.78 10.44 5.73
C GLY A 69 -20.08 10.16 4.99
N VAL A 70 -19.96 9.93 3.68
CA VAL A 70 -21.06 9.80 2.73
C VAL A 70 -21.25 8.35 2.29
N LEU A 71 -22.50 7.89 2.33
CA LEU A 71 -22.97 6.68 1.65
C LEU A 71 -24.24 7.05 0.87
N GLU A 72 -24.15 7.05 -0.45
CA GLU A 72 -25.29 7.20 -1.35
C GLU A 72 -25.64 5.85 -1.98
N ARG A 73 -26.88 5.71 -2.47
CA ARG A 73 -27.37 4.47 -3.11
C ARG A 73 -27.18 3.24 -2.21
N ALA A 74 -27.54 3.38 -0.94
CA ALA A 74 -27.28 2.39 0.10
C ALA A 74 -27.88 1.01 -0.21
N GLU A 75 -28.96 0.96 -0.99
CA GLU A 75 -29.59 -0.26 -1.50
C GLU A 75 -28.62 -1.13 -2.31
N HIS A 76 -27.65 -0.54 -3.01
CA HIS A 76 -26.62 -1.25 -3.77
C HIS A 76 -25.30 -1.36 -3.00
N TYR A 77 -24.87 -0.28 -2.34
CA TYR A 77 -23.52 -0.17 -1.77
C TYR A 77 -23.43 -0.49 -0.26
N GLY A 78 -24.55 -0.74 0.43
CA GLY A 78 -24.58 -1.00 1.87
C GLY A 78 -23.74 -2.20 2.32
N GLN A 79 -23.64 -3.25 1.49
CA GLN A 79 -22.77 -4.40 1.79
C GLN A 79 -21.28 -4.07 1.71
N VAL A 80 -20.89 -3.12 0.85
CA VAL A 80 -19.51 -2.64 0.74
C VAL A 80 -19.11 -1.96 2.04
N ILE A 81 -19.95 -1.04 2.53
CA ILE A 81 -19.75 -0.33 3.79
C ILE A 81 -19.76 -1.27 4.99
N SER A 82 -20.68 -2.25 5.01
CA SER A 82 -20.71 -3.26 6.08
C SER A 82 -19.41 -4.06 6.15
N TYR A 83 -18.81 -4.40 5.00
CA TYR A 83 -17.50 -5.05 4.96
C TYR A 83 -16.40 -4.12 5.46
N TYR A 84 -16.37 -2.86 5.03
CA TYR A 84 -15.40 -1.87 5.48
C TYR A 84 -15.46 -1.67 7.01
N ALA A 85 -16.66 -1.50 7.57
CA ALA A 85 -16.89 -1.44 9.02
C ALA A 85 -16.31 -2.67 9.74
N SER A 86 -16.48 -3.85 9.13
CA SER A 86 -16.02 -5.11 9.72
C SER A 86 -14.50 -5.20 9.84
N LEU A 87 -13.73 -4.45 9.04
CA LEU A 87 -12.28 -4.43 9.15
C LEU A 87 -11.82 -3.87 10.50
N PHE A 88 -12.52 -2.84 11.00
CA PHE A 88 -12.19 -2.20 12.29
C PHE A 88 -12.68 -3.03 13.48
N THR A 89 -13.88 -3.63 13.38
CA THR A 89 -14.40 -4.50 14.44
C THR A 89 -13.61 -5.80 14.58
N LYS A 90 -13.04 -6.30 13.47
CA LYS A 90 -12.12 -7.46 13.47
C LYS A 90 -10.66 -7.09 13.73
N HIS A 91 -10.34 -5.79 13.80
CA HIS A 91 -8.98 -5.27 13.96
C HIS A 91 -8.02 -5.65 12.82
N GLU A 92 -8.58 -5.89 11.64
CA GLU A 92 -7.87 -6.13 10.38
C GLU A 92 -7.32 -4.83 9.79
N ASP A 93 -7.93 -3.71 10.14
CA ASP A 93 -7.46 -2.36 9.85
C ASP A 93 -7.44 -1.54 11.16
N LEU A 94 -6.62 -0.49 11.19
CA LEU A 94 -6.46 0.39 12.35
C LEU A 94 -7.16 1.73 12.11
N GLY A 95 -6.89 2.37 10.98
CA GLY A 95 -7.45 3.65 10.57
C GLY A 95 -7.28 3.86 9.07
N GLY A 96 -8.27 4.49 8.43
CA GLY A 96 -8.20 4.71 6.99
C GLY A 96 -9.35 5.51 6.43
N SER A 97 -9.26 5.75 5.13
CA SER A 97 -10.32 6.33 4.31
C SER A 97 -10.58 5.47 3.07
N PHE A 98 -11.83 5.50 2.60
CA PHE A 98 -12.29 4.72 1.46
C PHE A 98 -13.29 5.54 0.66
N ALA A 99 -13.03 5.72 -0.63
CA ALA A 99 -13.88 6.52 -1.51
C ALA A 99 -14.10 5.83 -2.87
N VAL A 100 -15.34 5.94 -3.35
CA VAL A 100 -15.81 5.43 -4.64
C VAL A 100 -16.71 6.48 -5.28
N LEU A 101 -16.36 6.86 -6.50
CA LEU A 101 -17.21 7.67 -7.35
C LEU A 101 -17.68 6.83 -8.52
N VAL A 102 -18.96 6.96 -8.86
CA VAL A 102 -19.60 6.29 -10.01
C VAL A 102 -20.18 7.36 -10.91
N ASP A 103 -19.73 7.39 -12.16
CA ASP A 103 -20.10 8.38 -13.17
C ASP A 103 -19.93 9.83 -12.66
N GLY A 104 -18.81 10.09 -11.98
CA GLY A 104 -18.49 11.40 -11.41
C GLY A 104 -19.20 11.74 -10.09
N LYS A 105 -20.08 10.87 -9.57
CA LYS A 105 -20.83 11.12 -8.33
C LYS A 105 -20.29 10.26 -7.17
N PRO A 106 -20.01 10.82 -5.99
CA PRO A 106 -19.62 10.03 -4.83
C PRO A 106 -20.77 9.09 -4.42
N VAL A 107 -20.47 7.79 -4.33
CA VAL A 107 -21.38 6.79 -3.77
C VAL A 107 -20.90 6.30 -2.39
N ILE A 108 -19.58 6.33 -2.19
CA ILE A 108 -18.94 6.07 -0.92
C ILE A 108 -17.84 7.12 -0.75
N ASP A 109 -17.79 7.77 0.41
CA ASP A 109 -16.66 8.59 0.82
C ASP A 109 -16.61 8.64 2.34
N VAL A 110 -15.88 7.68 2.92
CA VAL A 110 -15.92 7.41 4.36
C VAL A 110 -14.52 7.31 4.95
N TYR A 111 -14.45 7.55 6.26
CA TYR A 111 -13.26 7.34 7.07
C TYR A 111 -13.64 6.73 8.42
N ALA A 112 -12.72 6.00 9.04
CA ALA A 112 -12.94 5.36 10.33
C ALA A 112 -11.62 4.96 11.00
N GLY A 113 -11.72 4.63 12.29
CA GLY A 113 -10.63 4.06 13.08
C GLY A 113 -9.77 5.12 13.75
N SER A 114 -8.49 4.81 13.91
CA SER A 114 -7.55 5.59 14.71
C SER A 114 -6.19 5.72 14.04
N LYS A 115 -5.47 6.81 14.36
CA LYS A 115 -4.07 7.04 13.94
C LYS A 115 -3.06 6.21 14.73
N ASP A 116 -3.42 5.71 15.92
CA ASP A 116 -2.50 5.08 16.87
C ASP A 116 -3.04 3.78 17.47
N LEU A 117 -2.13 2.87 17.85
CA LEU A 117 -2.50 1.57 18.43
C LEU A 117 -3.17 1.68 19.81
N ALA A 118 -2.90 2.77 20.55
CA ALA A 118 -3.57 3.04 21.82
C ALA A 118 -5.00 3.58 21.63
N LYS A 119 -5.38 3.89 20.38
CA LYS A 119 -6.71 4.37 19.98
C LYS A 119 -7.11 5.69 20.64
N THR A 120 -6.13 6.57 20.81
CA THR A 120 -6.30 7.87 21.46
C THR A 120 -6.53 9.01 20.47
N GLN A 121 -6.10 8.84 19.23
CA GLN A 121 -6.24 9.80 18.14
C GLN A 121 -7.12 9.22 17.04
N LEU A 122 -8.22 9.90 16.71
CA LEU A 122 -9.14 9.44 15.68
C LEU A 122 -8.56 9.64 14.27
N TYR A 123 -8.89 8.72 13.37
CA TYR A 123 -8.71 8.92 11.95
C TYR A 123 -9.92 9.70 11.42
N THR A 124 -9.69 10.87 10.81
CA THR A 124 -10.75 11.83 10.44
C THR A 124 -10.66 12.23 8.96
N ASN A 125 -11.61 13.03 8.47
CA ASN A 125 -11.54 13.63 7.13
C ASN A 125 -10.33 14.55 6.91
N LYS A 126 -9.67 15.02 7.98
CA LYS A 126 -8.45 15.84 7.89
C LYS A 126 -7.17 15.01 7.86
N THR A 127 -7.27 13.72 8.14
CA THR A 127 -6.12 12.82 8.24
C THR A 127 -5.55 12.53 6.86
N LEU A 128 -4.23 12.68 6.73
CA LEU A 128 -3.46 12.35 5.54
C LEU A 128 -2.69 11.05 5.78
N GLN A 129 -2.47 10.30 4.71
CA GLN A 129 -1.71 9.07 4.75
C GLN A 129 -0.68 9.05 3.63
N GLN A 130 0.52 8.56 3.92
CA GLN A 130 1.46 8.19 2.87
C GLN A 130 0.96 6.95 2.12
N VAL A 131 0.68 7.10 0.82
CA VAL A 131 0.10 6.05 -0.02
C VAL A 131 1.13 5.26 -0.83
N TYR A 132 2.42 5.49 -0.59
CA TYR A 132 3.52 4.79 -1.26
C TYR A 132 3.34 4.76 -2.79
N SER A 133 3.48 3.60 -3.41
CA SER A 133 3.46 3.46 -4.87
C SER A 133 2.12 3.77 -5.52
N SER A 134 1.02 3.89 -4.77
CA SER A 134 -0.24 4.45 -5.32
C SER A 134 -0.04 5.88 -5.85
N GLY A 135 0.95 6.62 -5.33
CA GLY A 135 1.35 7.91 -5.86
C GLY A 135 1.84 7.87 -7.31
N LYS A 136 2.29 6.73 -7.83
CA LYS A 136 2.67 6.60 -9.25
C LYS A 136 1.50 6.85 -10.20
N VAL A 137 0.26 6.72 -9.72
CA VAL A 137 -0.92 7.05 -10.52
C VAL A 137 -0.95 8.54 -10.84
N VAL A 138 -0.81 9.39 -9.82
CA VAL A 138 -0.79 10.85 -9.97
C VAL A 138 0.48 11.32 -10.70
N GLU A 139 1.63 10.71 -10.40
CA GLU A 139 2.88 10.91 -11.15
C GLU A 139 2.67 10.70 -12.66
N GLY A 140 2.07 9.57 -13.06
CA GLY A 140 1.77 9.28 -14.46
C GLY A 140 0.79 10.29 -15.09
N ILE A 141 -0.17 10.81 -14.32
CA ILE A 141 -1.13 11.81 -14.80
C ILE A 141 -0.40 13.12 -15.11
N VAL A 142 0.54 13.54 -14.26
CA VAL A 142 1.37 14.73 -14.52
C VAL A 142 2.21 14.53 -15.79
N ILE A 143 2.84 13.37 -15.97
CA ILE A 143 3.58 13.06 -17.21
C ILE A 143 2.66 13.10 -18.43
N ALA A 144 1.47 12.50 -18.37
CA ALA A 144 0.51 12.54 -19.47
C ALA A 144 0.06 13.97 -19.82
N ARG A 145 -0.14 14.84 -18.81
CA ARG A 145 -0.43 16.27 -19.02
C ARG A 145 0.73 17.00 -19.71
N LEU A 146 1.97 16.74 -19.31
CA LEU A 146 3.14 17.34 -19.95
C LEU A 146 3.33 16.84 -21.40
N VAL A 147 2.94 15.60 -21.69
CA VAL A 147 2.88 15.07 -23.06
C VAL A 147 1.81 15.76 -23.89
N GLU A 148 0.61 15.95 -23.34
CA GLU A 148 -0.46 16.72 -23.98
C GLU A 148 -0.05 18.17 -24.29
N GLN A 149 0.72 18.78 -23.40
CA GLN A 149 1.29 20.11 -23.57
C GLN A 149 2.46 20.15 -24.59
N GLY A 150 2.86 19.01 -25.16
CA GLY A 150 3.97 18.91 -26.10
C GLY A 150 5.36 19.08 -25.47
N LYS A 151 5.46 19.10 -24.14
CA LYS A 151 6.74 19.24 -23.40
C LYS A 151 7.49 17.92 -23.29
N LEU A 152 6.76 16.81 -23.25
CA LEU A 152 7.29 15.46 -23.19
C LEU A 152 6.74 14.60 -24.32
N ASP A 153 7.42 13.50 -24.61
CA ASP A 153 7.00 12.48 -25.55
C ASP A 153 7.53 11.13 -25.08
N TYR A 154 6.63 10.15 -24.97
CA TYR A 154 6.95 8.78 -24.56
C TYR A 154 7.97 8.10 -25.48
N GLU A 155 8.04 8.50 -26.76
CA GLU A 155 8.93 7.90 -27.75
C GLU A 155 10.29 8.61 -27.89
N LYS A 156 10.44 9.80 -27.29
CA LYS A 156 11.72 10.52 -27.26
C LYS A 156 12.69 9.91 -26.26
N LYS A 157 13.99 10.05 -26.56
CA LYS A 157 15.05 9.59 -25.67
C LYS A 157 15.10 10.51 -24.46
N ILE A 158 15.39 9.95 -23.28
CA ILE A 158 15.57 10.77 -22.08
C ILE A 158 16.76 11.73 -22.28
N ALA A 159 17.80 11.29 -23.00
CA ALA A 159 18.97 12.09 -23.34
C ALA A 159 18.63 13.36 -24.17
N ASP A 160 17.47 13.41 -24.84
CA ASP A 160 17.04 14.61 -25.58
C ASP A 160 16.60 15.74 -24.62
N TYR A 161 16.16 15.38 -23.41
CA TYR A 161 15.77 16.33 -22.35
C TYR A 161 16.89 16.54 -21.33
N TRP A 162 17.70 15.51 -21.11
CA TRP A 162 18.73 15.44 -20.10
C TRP A 162 19.97 14.73 -20.66
N PRO A 163 20.86 15.45 -21.39
CA PRO A 163 21.98 14.86 -22.10
C PRO A 163 22.90 13.97 -21.26
N GLU A 164 23.16 14.38 -20.01
CA GLU A 164 24.01 13.68 -19.05
C GLU A 164 23.45 12.30 -18.69
N PHE A 165 22.13 12.09 -18.77
CA PHE A 165 21.54 10.77 -18.59
C PHE A 165 22.04 9.76 -19.62
N GLY A 166 22.38 10.19 -20.84
CA GLY A 166 22.77 9.31 -21.95
C GLY A 166 24.07 8.52 -21.73
N GLN A 167 24.82 8.78 -20.66
CA GLN A 167 26.05 8.05 -20.36
C GLN A 167 25.79 6.60 -19.90
N ASN A 168 26.84 5.76 -19.95
CA ASN A 168 26.87 4.42 -19.38
C ASN A 168 25.78 3.46 -19.92
N GLY A 169 25.52 3.48 -21.23
CA GLY A 169 24.62 2.55 -21.92
C GLY A 169 23.14 2.93 -21.83
N LYS A 170 22.85 4.22 -21.63
CA LYS A 170 21.48 4.76 -21.47
C LYS A 170 21.07 5.70 -22.61
N GLU A 171 21.91 5.87 -23.62
CA GLU A 171 21.75 6.80 -24.75
C GLU A 171 20.45 6.58 -25.55
N ASP A 172 19.92 5.36 -25.60
CA ASP A 172 18.72 5.01 -26.37
C ASP A 172 17.46 4.80 -25.52
N VAL A 173 17.54 4.99 -24.20
CA VAL A 173 16.42 4.81 -23.28
C VAL A 173 15.40 5.91 -23.50
N ARG A 174 14.14 5.52 -23.71
CA ARG A 174 13.01 6.44 -23.94
C ARG A 174 12.28 6.79 -22.65
N LEU A 175 11.55 7.91 -22.66
CA LEU A 175 10.67 8.26 -21.54
C LEU A 175 9.67 7.13 -21.24
N GLY A 176 9.08 6.53 -22.27
CA GLY A 176 8.18 5.39 -22.12
C GLY A 176 8.85 4.16 -21.50
N ASP A 177 10.13 3.93 -21.77
CA ASP A 177 10.88 2.82 -21.15
C ASP A 177 10.99 3.04 -19.63
N LEU A 178 11.15 4.28 -19.17
CA LEU A 178 11.19 4.59 -17.74
C LEU A 178 9.83 4.41 -17.06
N LEU A 179 8.75 4.89 -17.68
CA LEU A 179 7.39 4.73 -17.15
C LEU A 179 6.98 3.26 -17.09
N ARG A 180 7.44 2.43 -18.03
CA ARG A 180 7.10 1.00 -18.10
C ARG A 180 8.11 0.07 -17.44
N TYR A 181 9.04 0.64 -16.67
CA TYR A 181 10.07 -0.08 -15.90
C TYR A 181 11.10 -0.85 -16.74
N ASP A 182 11.25 -0.48 -18.00
CA ASP A 182 12.14 -1.13 -18.97
C ASP A 182 13.49 -0.38 -19.14
N ALA A 183 13.66 0.77 -18.46
CA ALA A 183 14.81 1.69 -18.59
C ALA A 183 16.14 1.24 -17.94
N GLY A 184 16.19 0.08 -17.29
CA GLY A 184 17.45 -0.46 -16.74
C GLY A 184 18.09 0.32 -15.58
N VAL A 185 17.38 1.27 -14.97
CA VAL A 185 17.84 2.03 -13.78
C VAL A 185 16.98 1.80 -12.51
N PRO A 186 16.67 0.54 -12.12
CA PRO A 186 15.72 0.27 -11.02
C PRO A 186 16.26 0.59 -9.62
N LEU A 187 17.57 0.81 -9.49
CA LEU A 187 18.28 1.10 -8.24
C LEU A 187 19.43 2.08 -8.49
N LEU A 188 19.97 2.65 -7.42
CA LEU A 188 21.25 3.36 -7.43
C LEU A 188 22.33 2.46 -6.85
N ASN A 189 23.51 2.47 -7.44
CA ASN A 189 24.69 1.86 -6.82
C ASN A 189 25.10 2.72 -5.61
N ASP A 190 24.99 2.13 -4.43
CA ASP A 190 25.30 2.68 -3.11
C ASP A 190 26.31 1.79 -2.37
N ASP A 191 27.17 1.10 -3.12
CA ASP A 191 28.18 0.19 -2.57
C ASP A 191 29.41 0.89 -2.00
N ASP A 192 29.61 2.18 -2.32
CA ASP A 192 30.64 3.00 -1.68
C ASP A 192 30.13 3.47 -0.31
N GLU A 193 30.69 2.92 0.76
CA GLU A 193 30.35 3.28 2.14
C GLU A 193 30.68 4.74 2.48
N ASN A 194 31.63 5.37 1.75
CA ASN A 194 32.01 6.78 1.96
C ASN A 194 31.09 7.77 1.22
N ASP A 195 30.26 7.28 0.28
CA ASP A 195 29.24 8.05 -0.46
C ASP A 195 27.87 7.35 -0.36
N ALA A 196 27.56 6.82 0.82
CA ALA A 196 26.29 6.16 1.08
C ALA A 196 25.13 7.14 0.89
N LEU A 197 24.11 6.72 0.16
CA LEU A 197 22.94 7.55 -0.10
C LEU A 197 22.25 7.93 1.23
N SER A 198 21.85 9.19 1.37
CA SER A 198 21.19 9.72 2.56
C SER A 198 20.09 10.71 2.17
N TRP A 199 19.14 11.01 3.08
CA TRP A 199 18.09 12.00 2.82
C TRP A 199 18.65 13.37 2.44
N ALA A 200 19.82 13.74 2.97
CA ALA A 200 20.50 14.99 2.62
C ALA A 200 20.93 15.04 1.15
N HIS A 201 21.36 13.91 0.58
CA HIS A 201 21.68 13.84 -0.85
C HIS A 201 20.44 14.09 -1.71
N LEU A 202 19.27 13.61 -1.30
CA LEU A 202 18.03 13.81 -2.05
C LEU A 202 17.52 15.26 -1.98
N ALA A 203 17.99 16.04 -1.01
CA ALA A 203 17.67 17.46 -0.88
C ALA A 203 18.57 18.36 -1.75
N ASP A 204 19.75 17.89 -2.15
CA ASP A 204 20.64 18.57 -3.10
C ASP A 204 20.35 18.09 -4.52
N GLU A 205 19.49 18.83 -5.21
CA GLU A 205 18.97 18.46 -6.53
C GLU A 205 20.08 18.32 -7.59
N GLU A 206 21.08 19.21 -7.56
CA GLU A 206 22.17 19.20 -8.54
C GLU A 206 23.06 17.97 -8.34
N SER A 207 23.56 17.77 -7.10
CA SER A 207 24.38 16.62 -6.75
C SER A 207 23.65 15.30 -7.00
N PHE A 208 22.36 15.25 -6.65
CA PHE A 208 21.55 14.06 -6.87
C PHE A 208 21.32 13.77 -8.35
N SER A 209 21.06 14.78 -9.17
CA SER A 209 20.93 14.60 -10.63
C SER A 209 22.21 13.98 -11.23
N GLN A 210 23.40 14.48 -10.85
CA GLN A 210 24.66 13.91 -11.33
C GLN A 210 24.84 12.45 -10.89
N ARG A 211 24.43 12.12 -9.66
CA ARG A 211 24.43 10.75 -9.14
C ARG A 211 23.47 9.82 -9.88
N LEU A 212 22.31 10.33 -10.30
CA LEU A 212 21.34 9.59 -11.12
C LEU A 212 21.90 9.37 -12.53
N ALA A 213 22.41 10.43 -13.18
CA ALA A 213 22.97 10.37 -14.53
C ALA A 213 24.11 9.33 -14.65
N ARG A 214 24.97 9.23 -13.63
CA ARG A 214 26.11 8.30 -13.64
C ARG A 214 25.77 6.83 -13.46
N GLN A 215 24.54 6.47 -13.14
CA GLN A 215 24.18 5.06 -13.00
C GLN A 215 24.35 4.32 -14.33
N PRO A 216 25.01 3.15 -14.36
CA PRO A 216 25.04 2.33 -15.57
C PRO A 216 23.67 1.72 -15.83
N HIS A 217 23.36 1.46 -17.10
CA HIS A 217 22.20 0.65 -17.44
C HIS A 217 22.42 -0.79 -16.92
N LEU A 218 21.63 -1.22 -15.93
CA LEU A 218 21.83 -2.48 -15.22
C LEU A 218 21.87 -3.71 -16.14
N PHE A 219 21.13 -3.66 -17.26
CA PHE A 219 21.06 -4.73 -18.25
C PHE A 219 21.81 -4.42 -19.56
N GLY A 220 22.82 -3.55 -19.52
CA GLY A 220 23.68 -3.25 -20.69
C GLY A 220 22.93 -2.72 -21.91
N GLY A 221 22.06 -1.72 -21.72
CA GLY A 221 21.23 -1.12 -22.78
C GLY A 221 20.01 -1.94 -23.21
N LYS A 222 19.87 -3.20 -22.75
CA LYS A 222 18.73 -4.04 -23.10
C LYS A 222 17.48 -3.65 -22.31
N ARG A 223 16.41 -3.24 -23.00
CA ARG A 223 15.07 -3.08 -22.42
C ARG A 223 14.65 -4.33 -21.65
N THR A 224 14.53 -4.20 -20.33
CA THR A 224 14.26 -5.31 -19.41
C THR A 224 13.38 -4.80 -18.29
N ARG A 225 12.21 -5.43 -18.10
CA ARG A 225 11.24 -5.00 -17.10
C ARG A 225 11.76 -5.29 -15.69
N ALA A 226 12.07 -4.25 -14.94
CA ALA A 226 12.56 -4.34 -13.58
C ALA A 226 11.98 -3.19 -12.76
N TYR A 227 11.09 -3.48 -11.81
CA TYR A 227 10.32 -2.45 -11.10
C TYR A 227 11.21 -1.39 -10.43
N HIS A 228 11.13 -0.16 -10.91
CA HIS A 228 11.77 1.03 -10.32
C HIS A 228 10.95 1.54 -9.14
N ALA A 229 11.06 0.84 -7.99
CA ALA A 229 10.23 1.12 -6.83
C ALA A 229 10.32 2.58 -6.34
N GLN A 230 11.54 3.13 -6.32
CA GLN A 230 11.85 4.49 -5.88
C GLN A 230 12.45 5.33 -7.02
N SER A 231 13.37 4.74 -7.78
CA SER A 231 14.17 5.48 -8.76
C SER A 231 13.34 6.10 -9.88
N ARG A 232 12.21 5.51 -10.29
CA ARG A 232 11.33 6.08 -11.33
C ARG A 232 10.94 7.51 -11.00
N GLY A 233 10.50 7.77 -9.77
CA GLY A 233 10.11 9.11 -9.34
C GLY A 233 11.27 10.10 -9.30
N TRP A 234 12.46 9.64 -8.91
CA TRP A 234 13.67 10.48 -8.93
C TRP A 234 14.07 10.89 -10.34
N TYR A 235 14.14 9.94 -11.27
CA TYR A 235 14.46 10.24 -12.67
C TYR A 235 13.37 11.11 -13.31
N LEU A 236 12.09 10.84 -13.03
CA LEU A 236 11.00 11.64 -13.59
C LEU A 236 10.99 13.07 -13.06
N ASN A 237 11.27 13.29 -11.77
CA ASN A 237 11.40 14.64 -11.23
C ASN A 237 12.48 15.45 -11.94
N GLU A 238 13.66 14.86 -12.16
CA GLU A 238 14.73 15.56 -12.88
C GLU A 238 14.34 15.86 -14.33
N ILE A 239 13.72 14.90 -15.04
CA ILE A 239 13.24 15.12 -16.41
C ILE A 239 12.18 16.24 -16.44
N VAL A 240 11.24 16.25 -15.50
CA VAL A 240 10.20 17.29 -15.42
C VAL A 240 10.81 18.66 -15.15
N ARG A 241 11.76 18.77 -14.23
CA ARG A 241 12.45 20.04 -13.95
C ARG A 241 13.17 20.60 -15.18
N ARG A 242 13.75 19.73 -16.02
CA ARG A 242 14.46 20.13 -17.24
C ARG A 242 13.51 20.69 -18.33
N VAL A 243 12.25 20.26 -18.35
CA VAL A 243 11.27 20.65 -19.39
C VAL A 243 10.20 21.64 -18.91
N ASP A 244 9.99 21.76 -17.60
CA ASP A 244 9.08 22.76 -17.04
C ASP A 244 9.75 24.14 -17.08
N PRO A 245 9.12 25.18 -17.67
CA PRO A 245 9.73 26.50 -17.79
C PRO A 245 10.13 27.17 -16.47
N GLN A 246 9.50 26.78 -15.36
CA GLN A 246 9.80 27.29 -14.02
C GLN A 246 10.77 26.38 -13.24
N GLY A 247 11.25 25.29 -13.85
CA GLY A 247 12.12 24.32 -13.21
C GLY A 247 11.45 23.55 -12.07
N ARG A 248 10.11 23.42 -12.10
CA ARG A 248 9.34 22.85 -10.99
C ARG A 248 9.47 21.32 -10.93
N THR A 249 9.35 20.77 -9.72
CA THR A 249 9.19 19.32 -9.50
C THR A 249 7.77 18.86 -9.84
N ILE A 250 7.54 17.55 -9.94
CA ILE A 250 6.18 17.00 -10.07
C ILE A 250 5.35 17.35 -8.83
N GLY A 251 5.93 17.29 -7.63
CA GLY A 251 5.26 17.68 -6.39
C GLY A 251 4.75 19.13 -6.43
N GLN A 252 5.58 20.05 -6.90
CA GLN A 252 5.21 21.45 -7.08
C GLN A 252 4.12 21.64 -8.14
N ILE A 253 4.16 20.91 -9.26
CA ILE A 253 3.10 20.94 -10.27
C ILE A 253 1.78 20.44 -9.68
N VAL A 254 1.81 19.38 -8.87
CA VAL A 254 0.60 18.83 -8.22
C VAL A 254 0.00 19.86 -7.26
N GLU A 255 0.84 20.48 -6.42
CA GLU A 255 0.40 21.46 -5.44
C GLU A 255 -0.08 22.78 -6.08
N GLN A 256 0.64 23.29 -7.08
CA GLN A 256 0.39 24.62 -7.65
C GLN A 256 -0.62 24.62 -8.80
N ASP A 257 -0.67 23.52 -9.56
CA ASP A 257 -1.56 23.41 -10.72
C ASP A 257 -2.76 22.50 -10.37
N LEU A 258 -2.55 21.23 -10.01
CA LEU A 258 -3.67 20.30 -9.80
C LEU A 258 -4.56 20.68 -8.61
N MET A 259 -3.99 20.96 -7.42
CA MET A 259 -4.80 21.32 -6.26
C MET A 259 -5.49 22.69 -6.41
N LYS A 260 -5.01 23.54 -7.31
CA LYS A 260 -5.66 24.81 -7.66
C LYS A 260 -6.81 24.60 -8.66
N ASP A 261 -6.60 23.75 -9.66
CA ASP A 261 -7.56 23.48 -10.73
C ASP A 261 -8.73 22.61 -10.26
N TYR A 262 -8.50 21.71 -9.29
CA TYR A 262 -9.48 20.75 -8.80
C TYR A 262 -9.81 20.99 -7.33
N LYS A 263 -11.05 21.42 -7.05
CA LYS A 263 -11.51 21.67 -5.67
C LYS A 263 -11.52 20.37 -4.86
N ASP A 264 -11.43 20.47 -3.55
CA ASP A 264 -11.55 19.33 -2.62
C ASP A 264 -10.49 18.23 -2.83
N VAL A 265 -9.38 18.54 -3.52
CA VAL A 265 -8.23 17.64 -3.69
C VAL A 265 -7.07 18.12 -2.82
N GLU A 266 -6.45 17.19 -2.10
CA GLU A 266 -5.30 17.48 -1.26
C GLU A 266 -4.20 16.42 -1.40
N MET A 267 -3.04 16.81 -1.92
CA MET A 267 -1.97 15.92 -2.35
C MET A 267 -0.59 16.55 -2.20
N TYR A 268 0.26 16.00 -1.33
CA TYR A 268 1.62 16.52 -1.12
C TYR A 268 2.67 15.44 -1.32
N TYR A 269 3.63 15.66 -2.22
CA TYR A 269 4.78 14.77 -2.37
C TYR A 269 5.95 15.14 -1.45
N SER A 270 6.12 16.43 -1.17
CA SER A 270 7.14 17.00 -0.30
C SER A 270 6.58 17.27 1.11
N LYS A 271 7.13 18.27 1.81
CA LYS A 271 6.63 18.75 3.11
C LYS A 271 5.15 19.13 3.07
N LEU A 272 4.47 18.97 4.21
CA LEU A 272 3.12 19.47 4.43
C LEU A 272 3.14 21.00 4.61
N PRO A 273 2.00 21.70 4.43
CA PRO A 273 1.94 23.16 4.48
C PRO A 273 2.41 23.76 5.80
N ASN A 274 2.01 23.16 6.93
CA ASN A 274 2.40 23.59 8.26
C ASN A 274 3.25 22.52 8.96
N GLU A 275 4.18 22.95 9.81
CA GLU A 275 5.01 22.01 10.60
C GLU A 275 4.16 21.16 11.56
N SER A 276 3.08 21.72 12.12
CA SER A 276 2.16 21.00 13.01
C SER A 276 1.35 19.91 12.30
N ASP A 277 1.13 20.03 10.99
CA ASP A 277 0.36 19.04 10.21
C ASP A 277 1.00 17.66 10.25
N TRP A 278 2.31 17.58 10.51
CA TRP A 278 3.02 16.33 10.76
C TRP A 278 2.41 15.52 11.91
N GLU A 279 2.16 16.16 13.05
CA GLU A 279 1.66 15.47 14.25
C GLU A 279 0.14 15.39 14.20
N GLU A 280 -0.51 16.46 13.76
CA GLU A 280 -1.96 16.60 13.79
C GLU A 280 -2.64 15.78 12.68
N ARG A 281 -2.13 15.85 11.46
CA ARG A 281 -2.85 15.37 10.27
C ARG A 281 -2.26 14.10 9.67
N LEU A 282 -0.95 13.96 9.63
CA LEU A 282 -0.34 12.76 9.07
C LEU A 282 -0.49 11.58 10.02
N SER A 283 -1.03 10.46 9.52
CA SER A 283 -1.07 9.22 10.27
C SER A 283 0.21 8.41 10.01
N GLU A 284 0.85 7.98 11.10
CA GLU A 284 1.93 7.00 11.02
C GLU A 284 1.40 5.69 10.44
N MET A 285 2.21 5.04 9.60
CA MET A 285 1.91 3.72 9.07
C MET A 285 2.38 2.64 10.06
N HIS A 286 1.50 1.74 10.49
CA HIS A 286 1.77 0.72 11.50
C HIS A 286 2.08 -0.63 10.86
N ASP A 287 3.17 -1.28 11.28
CA ASP A 287 3.62 -2.53 10.68
C ASP A 287 2.74 -3.72 11.03
N TYR A 288 2.65 -4.65 10.08
CA TYR A 288 2.12 -5.97 10.37
C TYR A 288 3.03 -6.69 11.40
N PRO A 289 2.50 -7.25 12.50
CA PRO A 289 3.33 -7.81 13.57
C PRO A 289 4.30 -8.89 13.09
N THR A 290 5.60 -8.68 13.31
CA THR A 290 6.68 -9.61 12.90
C THR A 290 6.46 -11.04 13.38
N LEU A 291 5.95 -11.21 14.61
CA LEU A 291 5.66 -12.53 15.17
C LEU A 291 4.62 -13.31 14.33
N ARG A 292 3.63 -12.62 13.73
CA ARG A 292 2.67 -13.26 12.81
C ARG A 292 3.33 -13.68 11.50
N VAL A 293 4.28 -12.90 11.01
CA VAL A 293 5.06 -13.25 9.81
C VAL A 293 5.93 -14.50 10.07
N LEU A 294 6.63 -14.53 11.21
CA LEU A 294 7.46 -15.67 11.61
C LEU A 294 6.63 -16.93 11.83
N ALA A 295 5.47 -16.82 12.48
CA ALA A 295 4.56 -17.96 12.66
C ALA A 295 4.13 -18.56 11.31
N ARG A 296 3.86 -17.74 10.30
CA ARG A 296 3.53 -18.18 8.94
C ARG A 296 4.70 -18.86 8.22
N LEU A 297 5.94 -18.42 8.45
CA LEU A 297 7.13 -19.08 7.89
C LEU A 297 7.34 -20.50 8.45
N LEU A 298 7.06 -20.69 9.74
CA LEU A 298 7.33 -21.95 10.46
C LEU A 298 6.20 -22.98 10.34
N LEU A 299 4.96 -22.56 10.06
CA LEU A 299 3.83 -23.47 9.91
C LEU A 299 3.91 -24.25 8.58
N PRO A 300 3.76 -25.59 8.59
CA PRO A 300 3.60 -26.37 7.35
C PRO A 300 2.45 -25.84 6.47
N ARG A 301 2.65 -25.77 5.15
CA ARG A 301 1.61 -25.29 4.19
C ARG A 301 0.25 -25.96 4.36
N ALA A 302 0.22 -27.26 4.69
CA ALA A 302 -1.01 -28.02 4.93
C ALA A 302 -1.84 -27.49 6.12
N LEU A 303 -1.20 -26.81 7.09
CA LEU A 303 -1.86 -26.18 8.23
C LEU A 303 -2.21 -24.70 7.97
N GLN A 304 -1.73 -24.13 6.85
CA GLN A 304 -2.01 -22.75 6.44
C GLN A 304 -3.30 -22.65 5.62
N THR A 305 -3.62 -23.69 4.84
CA THR A 305 -4.74 -23.70 3.86
C THR A 305 -5.96 -24.49 4.33
N ASN A 306 -5.95 -25.06 5.53
CA ASN A 306 -7.01 -25.98 5.95
C ASN A 306 -8.21 -25.24 6.55
N ARG A 307 -9.29 -25.17 5.77
CA ARG A 307 -10.56 -24.52 6.12
C ARG A 307 -11.33 -25.27 7.22
N TYR A 308 -10.89 -26.47 7.59
CA TYR A 308 -11.47 -27.27 8.66
C TYR A 308 -10.62 -27.19 9.94
N VAL A 309 -11.30 -26.78 11.01
CA VAL A 309 -10.83 -26.61 12.40
C VAL A 309 -9.92 -25.41 12.63
N GLY A 310 -10.49 -24.31 13.13
CA GLY A 310 -9.78 -23.42 14.05
C GLY A 310 -8.72 -22.46 13.47
N PHE A 311 -7.97 -22.84 12.43
CA PHE A 311 -6.84 -22.08 11.90
C PHE A 311 -7.27 -20.95 10.94
N PRO A 312 -6.59 -19.78 10.97
CA PRO A 312 -6.83 -18.73 9.98
C PRO A 312 -6.39 -19.17 8.57
N ASP A 313 -7.07 -18.64 7.55
CA ASP A 313 -6.66 -18.77 6.15
C ASP A 313 -5.37 -17.98 5.93
N LEU A 314 -4.23 -18.65 6.08
CA LEU A 314 -2.91 -18.07 5.89
C LEU A 314 -2.53 -18.32 4.43
N ARG A 315 -2.65 -17.30 3.57
CA ARG A 315 -2.16 -17.46 2.19
C ARG A 315 -0.64 -17.66 2.23
N PRO A 316 -0.04 -18.40 1.28
CA PRO A 316 1.41 -18.53 1.24
C PRO A 316 2.07 -17.16 1.05
N LEU A 317 3.18 -16.90 1.76
CA LEU A 317 3.93 -15.64 1.65
C LEU A 317 4.21 -15.27 0.19
N HIS A 318 4.09 -13.98 -0.10
CA HIS A 318 4.29 -13.44 -1.44
C HIS A 318 5.68 -13.82 -1.98
N SER A 319 5.76 -14.04 -3.30
CA SER A 319 6.99 -14.41 -4.01
C SER A 319 8.16 -13.46 -3.69
N ILE A 320 7.88 -12.15 -3.65
CA ILE A 320 8.81 -11.09 -3.26
C ILE A 320 9.37 -11.31 -1.84
N VAL A 321 8.52 -11.62 -0.86
CA VAL A 321 8.95 -11.87 0.53
C VAL A 321 9.80 -13.13 0.60
N MET A 322 9.41 -14.18 -0.11
CA MET A 322 10.22 -15.40 -0.19
C MET A 322 11.59 -15.14 -0.83
N LYS A 323 11.66 -14.34 -1.90
CA LYS A 323 12.93 -13.91 -2.51
C LYS A 323 13.81 -13.14 -1.51
N MET A 324 13.23 -12.19 -0.78
CA MET A 324 13.96 -11.41 0.24
C MET A 324 14.48 -12.27 1.41
N VAL A 325 13.62 -13.14 1.97
CA VAL A 325 13.99 -14.01 3.10
C VAL A 325 15.04 -15.04 2.67
N MET A 326 14.84 -15.69 1.51
CA MET A 326 15.78 -16.71 1.02
C MET A 326 17.15 -16.13 0.65
N SER A 327 17.21 -14.88 0.18
CA SER A 327 18.48 -14.18 -0.09
C SER A 327 19.30 -14.02 1.19
N LYS A 328 18.68 -13.64 2.32
CA LYS A 328 19.36 -13.49 3.61
C LYS A 328 19.80 -14.83 4.22
N VAL A 329 18.98 -15.87 4.09
CA VAL A 329 19.27 -17.19 4.69
C VAL A 329 20.40 -17.93 3.96
N ARG A 330 20.57 -17.71 2.64
CA ARG A 330 21.55 -18.45 1.83
C ARG A 330 22.96 -17.85 1.80
N GLY A 331 23.21 -16.72 2.47
CA GLY A 331 24.54 -16.08 2.51
C GLY A 331 25.10 -15.67 1.13
N GLY A 332 24.25 -15.55 0.12
CA GLY A 332 24.63 -15.14 -1.24
C GLY A 332 24.55 -13.62 -1.43
N ALA A 333 25.04 -13.13 -2.59
CA ALA A 333 24.88 -11.73 -2.98
C ALA A 333 23.41 -11.27 -2.89
N GLU A 334 23.17 -10.05 -2.43
CA GLU A 334 21.81 -9.51 -2.31
C GLU A 334 21.08 -9.56 -3.66
N SER A 335 19.89 -10.17 -3.68
CA SER A 335 19.05 -10.22 -4.87
C SER A 335 18.72 -8.81 -5.41
N ILE A 336 18.50 -8.69 -6.73
CA ILE A 336 17.99 -7.43 -7.32
C ILE A 336 16.71 -6.95 -6.60
N THR A 337 15.84 -7.89 -6.21
CA THR A 337 14.62 -7.61 -5.45
C THR A 337 14.91 -6.92 -4.12
N SER A 338 15.87 -7.42 -3.33
CA SER A 338 16.21 -6.83 -2.04
C SER A 338 16.86 -5.46 -2.18
N ARG A 339 17.78 -5.29 -3.14
CA ARG A 339 18.46 -4.00 -3.38
C ARG A 339 17.49 -2.90 -3.82
N VAL A 340 16.47 -3.26 -4.60
CA VAL A 340 15.46 -2.31 -5.10
C VAL A 340 14.43 -1.94 -4.03
N LEU A 341 13.96 -2.92 -3.24
CA LEU A 341 12.88 -2.71 -2.27
C LEU A 341 13.37 -2.23 -0.90
N VAL A 342 14.63 -2.50 -0.57
CA VAL A 342 15.24 -2.18 0.73
C VAL A 342 16.64 -1.60 0.50
N PRO A 343 16.78 -0.39 -0.08
CA PRO A 343 18.08 0.22 -0.30
C PRO A 343 18.78 0.50 1.05
N LYS A 344 20.12 0.58 1.05
CA LYS A 344 20.89 0.75 2.30
C LYS A 344 20.53 2.04 3.05
N MET A 345 20.16 3.10 2.31
CA MET A 345 19.67 4.37 2.87
C MET A 345 18.37 4.23 3.68
N ALA A 346 17.52 3.27 3.33
CA ALA A 346 16.17 3.14 3.88
C ALA A 346 15.76 1.68 4.05
N PRO A 347 16.20 0.99 5.13
CA PRO A 347 15.56 -0.24 5.57
C PRO A 347 14.06 0.00 5.76
N PHE A 348 13.30 -0.49 4.79
CA PHE A 348 11.85 -0.55 4.84
C PHE A 348 11.42 -1.40 6.07
N PRO A 349 10.43 -0.98 6.87
CA PRO A 349 9.57 0.21 6.72
C PRO A 349 9.94 1.42 7.60
N HIS A 350 10.82 1.26 8.61
CA HIS A 350 11.00 2.25 9.69
C HIS A 350 11.54 3.61 9.23
N ASN A 351 12.43 3.64 8.22
CA ASN A 351 13.03 4.91 7.77
C ASN A 351 12.07 5.80 6.98
N PHE A 352 10.91 5.29 6.54
CA PHE A 352 9.90 6.10 5.86
C PHE A 352 8.98 6.86 6.81
N ARG A 353 9.22 6.82 8.13
CA ARG A 353 8.36 7.46 9.14
C ARG A 353 8.97 8.72 9.75
N THR A 354 10.17 9.12 9.33
CA THR A 354 10.86 10.29 9.92
C THR A 354 10.47 11.58 9.21
N LYS A 355 10.58 12.72 9.89
CA LYS A 355 10.27 14.04 9.30
C LYS A 355 11.12 14.29 8.04
N GLU A 356 12.38 13.87 8.04
CA GLU A 356 13.32 14.03 6.92
C GLU A 356 12.89 13.23 5.69
N ALA A 357 12.48 11.97 5.90
CA ALA A 357 12.01 11.10 4.83
C ALA A 357 10.76 11.65 4.15
N HIS A 358 9.85 12.24 4.94
CA HIS A 358 8.64 12.86 4.42
C HIS A 358 8.85 14.27 3.86
N ALA A 359 9.87 15.00 4.30
CA ALA A 359 10.23 16.27 3.68
C ALA A 359 10.79 16.06 2.27
N THR A 360 11.42 14.90 2.03
CA THR A 360 12.01 14.54 0.75
C THR A 360 10.97 14.17 -0.30
N GLU A 361 11.12 14.70 -1.51
CA GLU A 361 10.23 14.39 -2.62
C GLU A 361 10.69 13.14 -3.39
N SER A 362 9.83 12.12 -3.45
CA SER A 362 9.94 11.04 -4.43
C SER A 362 8.56 10.63 -4.89
N THR A 363 8.23 10.96 -6.13
CA THR A 363 6.87 10.82 -6.67
C THR A 363 6.39 9.36 -6.77
N SER A 364 7.33 8.44 -6.62
CA SER A 364 7.07 7.01 -6.63
C SER A 364 6.68 6.43 -5.26
N PHE A 365 6.82 7.17 -4.14
CA PHE A 365 6.38 6.70 -2.82
C PHE A 365 5.96 7.77 -1.79
N SER A 366 6.31 9.04 -1.96
CA SER A 366 6.21 10.03 -0.88
C SER A 366 4.87 10.78 -0.82
N LEU A 367 3.90 10.43 -1.68
CA LEU A 367 2.59 11.08 -1.72
C LEU A 367 1.84 10.90 -0.40
N LYS A 368 1.52 12.01 0.28
CA LYS A 368 0.57 12.08 1.39
C LYS A 368 -0.75 12.66 0.89
N THR A 369 -1.83 11.91 1.06
CA THR A 369 -3.17 12.27 0.58
C THR A 369 -4.24 11.45 1.31
N ASN A 370 -5.50 11.52 0.85
CA ASN A 370 -6.65 10.79 1.35
C ASN A 370 -7.38 10.06 0.19
N ALA A 371 -8.30 9.16 0.54
CA ALA A 371 -9.03 8.39 -0.46
C ALA A 371 -9.92 9.27 -1.35
N HIS A 372 -10.58 10.30 -0.80
CA HIS A 372 -11.43 11.23 -1.55
C HIS A 372 -10.69 11.82 -2.77
N SER A 373 -9.54 12.44 -2.50
CA SER A 373 -8.70 13.11 -3.50
C SER A 373 -8.31 12.17 -4.63
N LEU A 374 -7.89 10.96 -4.28
CA LEU A 374 -7.50 9.93 -5.24
C LEU A 374 -8.69 9.42 -6.05
N ALA A 375 -9.80 9.08 -5.39
CA ALA A 375 -11.00 8.56 -6.06
C ALA A 375 -11.62 9.59 -7.02
N LYS A 376 -11.57 10.89 -6.68
CA LYS A 376 -11.98 11.97 -7.57
C LYS A 376 -11.19 11.95 -8.88
N MET A 377 -9.86 11.93 -8.80
CA MET A 377 -9.00 11.85 -9.98
C MET A 377 -9.26 10.56 -10.77
N MET A 378 -9.48 9.43 -10.07
CA MET A 378 -9.80 8.16 -10.73
C MET A 378 -11.15 8.19 -11.42
N SER A 379 -12.11 8.96 -10.92
CA SER A 379 -13.41 9.14 -11.57
C SER A 379 -13.27 9.93 -12.88
N MET A 380 -12.41 10.96 -12.91
CA MET A 380 -12.08 11.66 -14.15
C MET A 380 -11.36 10.74 -15.15
N MET A 381 -10.49 9.85 -14.68
CA MET A 381 -9.87 8.82 -15.52
C MET A 381 -10.89 7.79 -16.01
N ALA A 382 -11.86 7.35 -15.20
CA ALA A 382 -12.97 6.53 -15.65
C ALA A 382 -13.85 7.27 -16.68
N ASN A 383 -13.93 8.60 -16.57
CA ASN A 383 -14.61 9.50 -17.50
C ASN A 383 -13.70 9.97 -18.66
N LYS A 384 -12.74 9.15 -19.08
CA LYS A 384 -11.88 9.40 -20.26
C LYS A 384 -11.11 10.72 -20.22
N GLY A 385 -10.68 11.12 -19.02
CA GLY A 385 -9.96 12.37 -18.77
C GLY A 385 -10.86 13.59 -18.61
N ALA A 386 -12.17 13.49 -18.87
CA ALA A 386 -13.09 14.62 -18.77
C ALA A 386 -13.40 14.97 -17.30
N SER A 387 -13.65 16.26 -17.07
CA SER A 387 -14.07 16.79 -15.78
C SER A 387 -15.35 16.13 -15.28
N ILE A 388 -15.41 15.87 -13.96
CA ILE A 388 -16.64 15.45 -13.28
C ILE A 388 -17.48 16.64 -12.78
N ARG A 389 -16.96 17.87 -12.91
CA ARG A 389 -17.65 19.14 -12.66
C ARG A 389 -17.46 20.09 -13.85
N PRO A 390 -18.08 19.79 -15.03
CA PRO A 390 -17.87 20.59 -16.24
C PRO A 390 -18.26 22.06 -16.04
N GLY A 391 -17.40 22.97 -16.50
CA GLY A 391 -17.59 24.42 -16.35
C GLY A 391 -17.03 25.00 -15.04
N GLU A 392 -16.82 24.17 -14.02
CA GLU A 392 -16.15 24.57 -12.78
C GLU A 392 -14.69 24.13 -12.72
N GLU A 393 -14.39 22.94 -13.24
CA GLU A 393 -13.06 22.32 -13.22
C GLU A 393 -12.67 21.90 -14.65
N PRO A 394 -11.39 22.07 -15.05
CA PRO A 394 -10.93 21.69 -16.38
C PRO A 394 -10.91 20.17 -16.57
N ASN A 395 -10.70 19.72 -17.81
CA ASN A 395 -10.43 18.31 -18.06
C ASN A 395 -9.06 17.91 -17.49
N LEU A 396 -8.97 16.68 -16.97
CA LEU A 396 -7.72 16.12 -16.50
C LEU A 396 -6.76 15.84 -17.66
N LEU A 397 -7.31 15.28 -18.74
CA LEU A 397 -6.67 15.01 -20.02
C LEU A 397 -7.70 15.21 -21.13
N SER A 398 -7.26 15.58 -22.33
CA SER A 398 -8.10 15.44 -23.52
C SER A 398 -8.44 13.96 -23.78
N SER A 399 -9.54 13.70 -24.47
CA SER A 399 -9.94 12.33 -24.82
C SER A 399 -8.92 11.64 -25.72
N GLU A 400 -8.22 12.39 -26.57
CA GLU A 400 -7.15 11.87 -27.43
C GLU A 400 -5.95 11.41 -26.59
N THR A 401 -5.43 12.27 -25.72
CA THR A 401 -4.33 11.91 -24.83
C THR A 401 -4.73 10.74 -23.95
N TYR A 402 -5.92 10.78 -23.35
CA TYR A 402 -6.44 9.69 -22.53
C TYR A 402 -6.39 8.36 -23.28
N ALA A 403 -6.95 8.29 -24.49
CA ALA A 403 -6.97 7.08 -25.30
C ALA A 403 -5.54 6.57 -25.59
N LYS A 404 -4.61 7.49 -25.90
CA LYS A 404 -3.20 7.15 -26.14
C LYS A 404 -2.51 6.58 -24.90
N VAL A 405 -2.60 7.25 -23.75
CA VAL A 405 -1.82 6.88 -22.56
C VAL A 405 -2.41 5.68 -21.80
N THR A 406 -3.70 5.43 -21.96
CA THR A 406 -4.38 4.26 -21.37
C THR A 406 -4.43 3.05 -22.31
N ALA A 407 -3.97 3.19 -23.57
CA ALA A 407 -3.83 2.06 -24.49
C ALA A 407 -2.92 0.98 -23.88
N PHE A 408 -3.29 -0.29 -24.05
CA PHE A 408 -2.45 -1.41 -23.63
C PHE A 408 -1.14 -1.41 -24.44
N HIS A 409 -0.01 -1.50 -23.76
CA HIS A 409 1.30 -1.55 -24.40
C HIS A 409 1.82 -2.98 -24.47
N SER A 410 2.19 -3.56 -23.31
CA SER A 410 2.73 -4.92 -23.28
C SER A 410 2.68 -5.53 -21.88
N THR A 411 2.69 -6.86 -21.88
CA THR A 411 2.90 -7.68 -20.69
C THR A 411 4.31 -8.26 -20.73
N ALA A 412 5.04 -8.11 -19.63
CA ALA A 412 6.34 -8.76 -19.44
C ALA A 412 6.51 -9.16 -17.97
N VAL A 413 7.27 -10.23 -17.73
CA VAL A 413 7.66 -10.63 -16.38
C VAL A 413 8.68 -9.63 -15.85
N CYS A 414 8.43 -9.11 -14.65
CA CYS A 414 9.30 -8.16 -14.00
C CYS A 414 10.40 -8.89 -13.21
N GLU A 415 11.68 -8.56 -13.46
CA GLU A 415 12.84 -9.16 -12.79
C GLU A 415 12.82 -8.95 -11.27
N VAL A 416 12.39 -7.76 -10.84
CA VAL A 416 12.34 -7.37 -9.42
C VAL A 416 11.24 -8.15 -8.70
N THR A 417 10.02 -8.18 -9.24
CA THR A 417 8.87 -8.76 -8.53
C THR A 417 8.72 -10.26 -8.83
N GLY A 418 9.16 -10.72 -10.00
CA GLY A 418 8.89 -12.05 -10.54
C GLY A 418 7.48 -12.21 -11.12
N GLU A 419 6.75 -11.12 -11.29
CA GLU A 419 5.34 -11.15 -11.68
C GLU A 419 5.12 -10.59 -13.08
N SER A 420 4.08 -11.08 -13.73
CA SER A 420 3.61 -10.54 -15.00
C SER A 420 3.02 -9.15 -14.78
N MET A 421 3.61 -8.14 -15.42
CA MET A 421 3.16 -6.75 -15.33
C MET A 421 2.55 -6.31 -16.67
N PRO A 422 1.22 -6.35 -16.82
CA PRO A 422 0.54 -5.79 -17.98
C PRO A 422 0.40 -4.27 -17.80
N LEU A 423 1.00 -3.49 -18.71
CA LEU A 423 1.08 -2.04 -18.57
C LEU A 423 0.42 -1.32 -19.75
N SER A 424 -0.16 -0.16 -19.46
CA SER A 424 -0.55 0.81 -20.49
C SER A 424 0.67 1.59 -21.02
N VAL A 425 0.49 2.35 -22.10
CA VAL A 425 1.51 3.26 -22.65
C VAL A 425 2.02 4.24 -21.59
N GLY A 426 1.11 4.80 -20.79
CA GLY A 426 1.41 5.73 -19.69
C GLY A 426 2.05 5.08 -18.46
N GLY A 427 2.23 3.76 -18.44
CA GLY A 427 2.94 3.06 -17.37
C GLY A 427 2.09 2.79 -16.12
N TRP A 428 0.77 2.62 -16.28
CA TRP A 428 -0.12 2.10 -15.23
C TRP A 428 -0.41 0.62 -15.47
N LEU A 429 -0.76 -0.12 -14.41
CA LEU A 429 -1.28 -1.48 -14.58
C LEU A 429 -2.56 -1.40 -15.40
N LYS A 430 -2.73 -2.34 -16.32
CA LYS A 430 -3.94 -2.50 -17.14
C LYS A 430 -4.25 -3.98 -17.34
N SER A 431 -5.30 -4.48 -16.71
CA SER A 431 -5.59 -5.92 -16.72
C SER A 431 -7.09 -6.24 -16.64
N ARG A 432 -7.53 -7.22 -17.44
CA ARG A 432 -8.84 -7.90 -17.31
C ARG A 432 -8.82 -9.10 -16.37
N HIS A 433 -7.65 -9.45 -15.86
CA HIS A 433 -7.42 -10.52 -14.88
C HIS A 433 -6.90 -9.92 -13.58
N PHE A 434 -7.32 -8.70 -13.25
CA PHE A 434 -6.90 -8.02 -12.03
C PHE A 434 -7.34 -8.84 -10.82
N TYR A 435 -6.37 -9.41 -10.09
CA TYR A 435 -6.56 -10.41 -9.03
C TYR A 435 -7.30 -11.72 -9.41
N GLY A 436 -7.42 -12.04 -10.70
CA GLY A 436 -7.67 -13.39 -11.21
C GLY A 436 -9.11 -13.93 -11.16
N ASP A 437 -9.90 -13.65 -10.12
CA ASP A 437 -11.18 -14.33 -9.86
C ASP A 437 -12.31 -13.39 -9.35
N GLY A 438 -13.57 -13.82 -9.50
CA GLY A 438 -14.74 -13.20 -8.87
C GLY A 438 -15.43 -12.11 -9.72
N PRO A 439 -16.12 -11.14 -9.10
CA PRO A 439 -16.84 -10.07 -9.83
C PRO A 439 -15.95 -9.24 -10.76
N LEU A 440 -14.64 -9.19 -10.49
CA LEU A 440 -13.62 -8.54 -11.32
C LEU A 440 -13.25 -9.32 -12.58
N LEU A 441 -13.63 -10.60 -12.70
CA LEU A 441 -13.28 -11.40 -13.85
C LEU A 441 -13.83 -10.76 -15.13
N GLY A 442 -12.94 -10.52 -16.09
CA GLY A 442 -13.25 -9.89 -17.38
C GLY A 442 -13.36 -8.37 -17.33
N VAL A 443 -13.33 -7.75 -16.14
CA VAL A 443 -13.40 -6.29 -15.98
C VAL A 443 -12.03 -5.68 -16.17
N GLU A 444 -11.91 -4.72 -17.08
CA GLU A 444 -10.64 -4.02 -17.31
C GLU A 444 -10.38 -2.98 -16.21
N VAL A 445 -9.41 -3.29 -15.35
CA VAL A 445 -8.97 -2.39 -14.28
C VAL A 445 -7.67 -1.71 -14.69
N GLN A 446 -7.59 -0.41 -14.45
CA GLN A 446 -6.35 0.35 -14.59
C GLN A 446 -6.00 1.09 -13.29
N GLY A 447 -4.71 1.24 -12.98
CA GLY A 447 -4.27 1.97 -11.79
C GLY A 447 -2.96 1.46 -11.20
N TRP A 448 -2.83 1.58 -9.87
CA TRP A 448 -1.67 1.09 -9.12
C TRP A 448 -2.00 0.77 -7.66
N ALA A 449 -1.13 0.01 -7.00
CA ALA A 449 -1.21 -0.31 -5.58
C ALA A 449 0.03 0.18 -4.82
N GLY A 450 -0.17 0.58 -3.57
CA GLY A 450 0.87 1.04 -2.68
C GLY A 450 1.23 -0.02 -1.64
N ALA A 451 2.51 -0.06 -1.27
CA ALA A 451 2.96 -0.84 -0.12
C ALA A 451 2.11 -0.46 1.11
N GLY A 452 1.72 -1.45 1.90
CA GLY A 452 0.87 -1.26 3.09
C GLY A 452 -0.61 -1.43 2.82
N GLY A 453 -1.03 -1.27 1.56
CA GLY A 453 -2.32 -1.76 1.10
C GLY A 453 -3.24 -0.71 0.51
N SER A 454 -2.75 0.51 0.31
CA SER A 454 -3.51 1.47 -0.50
C SER A 454 -3.70 0.95 -1.92
N LEU A 455 -4.85 1.23 -2.50
CA LEU A 455 -5.21 0.82 -3.86
C LEU A 455 -5.95 1.95 -4.54
N VAL A 456 -5.49 2.34 -5.73
CA VAL A 456 -6.02 3.45 -6.49
C VAL A 456 -6.22 3.00 -7.93
N VAL A 457 -7.48 2.85 -8.33
CA VAL A 457 -7.83 2.29 -9.65
C VAL A 457 -9.05 2.99 -10.25
N TRP A 458 -9.16 2.89 -11.56
CA TRP A 458 -10.36 3.26 -12.30
C TRP A 458 -10.81 2.12 -13.22
N ILE A 459 -12.12 2.08 -13.47
CA ILE A 459 -12.77 1.12 -14.36
C ILE A 459 -13.67 1.91 -15.30
N GLU A 460 -13.18 2.14 -16.52
CA GLU A 460 -13.90 2.92 -17.55
C GLU A 460 -15.25 2.29 -17.88
N GLU A 461 -15.29 0.98 -18.12
CA GLU A 461 -16.52 0.26 -18.53
C GLU A 461 -17.64 0.28 -17.49
N LEU A 462 -17.34 0.63 -16.23
CA LEU A 462 -18.32 0.72 -15.14
C LEU A 462 -18.46 2.14 -14.57
N GLY A 463 -17.68 3.11 -15.09
CA GLY A 463 -17.66 4.50 -14.61
C GLY A 463 -17.10 4.65 -13.19
N ILE A 464 -16.29 3.70 -12.70
CA ILE A 464 -15.82 3.66 -11.30
C ILE A 464 -14.47 4.35 -11.16
N GLY A 465 -14.39 5.34 -10.27
CA GLY A 465 -13.15 5.77 -9.62
C GLY A 465 -13.08 5.21 -8.20
N PHE A 466 -12.00 4.51 -7.85
CA PHE A 466 -11.86 3.81 -6.58
C PHE A 466 -10.55 4.19 -5.89
N ALA A 467 -10.61 4.50 -4.60
CA ALA A 467 -9.43 4.63 -3.76
C ALA A 467 -9.67 4.08 -2.34
N TYR A 468 -8.73 3.28 -1.86
CA TYR A 468 -8.65 2.83 -0.48
C TYR A 468 -7.29 3.21 0.10
N VAL A 469 -7.29 3.78 1.29
CA VAL A 469 -6.12 4.29 2.00
C VAL A 469 -6.19 3.86 3.46
N THR A 470 -5.09 3.31 3.98
CA THR A 470 -5.01 2.73 5.32
C THR A 470 -3.68 3.09 5.97
N ASN A 471 -3.67 3.19 7.30
CA ASN A 471 -2.48 3.36 8.10
C ASN A 471 -1.95 2.04 8.69
N ALA A 472 -2.49 0.90 8.26
CA ALA A 472 -2.18 -0.40 8.80
C ALA A 472 -1.59 -1.29 7.69
N PHE A 473 -0.31 -1.67 7.79
CA PHE A 473 0.35 -2.52 6.79
C PHE A 473 -0.35 -3.88 6.68
N GLY A 474 -0.85 -4.19 5.49
CA GLY A 474 -1.36 -5.52 5.19
C GLY A 474 -0.32 -6.63 5.41
N PRO A 475 -0.76 -7.89 5.55
CA PRO A 475 0.16 -9.02 5.68
C PRO A 475 1.13 -9.09 4.48
N PRO A 476 2.38 -9.57 4.67
CA PRO A 476 3.43 -9.60 3.65
C PRO A 476 3.08 -10.37 2.35
N GLU A 477 1.98 -11.12 2.35
CA GLU A 477 1.33 -11.72 1.18
C GLU A 477 0.84 -10.71 0.13
N SER A 478 0.92 -9.39 0.41
CA SER A 478 0.20 -8.35 -0.32
C SER A 478 1.05 -7.17 -0.82
N LEU A 479 2.37 -7.33 -0.99
CA LEU A 479 3.24 -6.23 -1.44
C LEU A 479 2.79 -5.54 -2.75
N LEU A 480 2.06 -6.26 -3.61
CA LEU A 480 1.40 -5.74 -4.83
C LEU A 480 -0.12 -5.95 -4.82
N GLY A 481 -0.73 -6.13 -3.64
CA GLY A 481 -2.17 -6.19 -3.53
C GLY A 481 -2.74 -6.65 -2.20
N ASP A 482 -3.38 -5.72 -1.49
CA ASP A 482 -3.99 -5.94 -0.19
C ASP A 482 -5.37 -6.61 -0.30
N TYR A 483 -5.60 -7.62 0.53
CA TYR A 483 -6.85 -8.38 0.50
C TYR A 483 -8.06 -7.53 0.91
N ARG A 484 -7.89 -6.54 1.80
CA ARG A 484 -8.93 -5.60 2.23
C ARG A 484 -9.34 -4.75 1.04
N ALA A 485 -8.36 -4.15 0.37
CA ALA A 485 -8.56 -3.34 -0.83
C ALA A 485 -9.20 -4.15 -1.97
N LYS A 486 -8.70 -5.36 -2.24
CA LYS A 486 -9.28 -6.29 -3.22
C LYS A 486 -10.74 -6.60 -2.90
N ASN A 487 -11.04 -7.00 -1.66
CA ASN A 487 -12.38 -7.42 -1.28
C ASN A 487 -13.38 -6.25 -1.32
N LEU A 488 -12.93 -5.03 -1.01
CA LEU A 488 -13.71 -3.80 -1.22
C LEU A 488 -13.99 -3.59 -2.71
N LEU A 489 -12.96 -3.64 -3.55
CA LEU A 489 -13.11 -3.44 -5.00
C LEU A 489 -14.04 -4.50 -5.63
N ASP A 490 -13.89 -5.77 -5.26
CA ASP A 490 -14.79 -6.86 -5.70
C ASP A 490 -16.26 -6.54 -5.39
N ARG A 491 -16.52 -6.02 -4.18
CA ARG A 491 -17.88 -5.68 -3.74
C ARG A 491 -18.43 -4.46 -4.44
N VAL A 492 -17.59 -3.45 -4.69
CA VAL A 492 -17.96 -2.27 -5.47
C VAL A 492 -18.34 -2.67 -6.90
N VAL A 493 -17.52 -3.50 -7.54
CA VAL A 493 -17.81 -3.99 -8.90
C VAL A 493 -19.07 -4.86 -8.93
N TYR A 494 -19.27 -5.71 -7.93
CA TYR A 494 -20.51 -6.47 -7.80
C TYR A 494 -21.73 -5.55 -7.64
N ALA A 495 -21.68 -4.59 -6.72
CA ALA A 495 -22.75 -3.63 -6.48
C ALA A 495 -23.08 -2.80 -7.74
N ARG A 496 -22.04 -2.37 -8.48
CA ARG A 496 -22.24 -1.63 -9.73
C ARG A 496 -22.82 -2.51 -10.85
N LYS A 497 -22.39 -3.77 -10.97
CA LYS A 497 -22.99 -4.71 -11.92
C LYS A 497 -24.45 -5.02 -11.56
N ASP A 498 -24.78 -5.12 -10.29
CA ASP A 498 -26.15 -5.28 -9.80
C ASP A 498 -27.02 -4.07 -10.17
N GLU A 499 -26.54 -2.86 -9.85
CA GLU A 499 -27.17 -1.59 -10.20
C GLU A 499 -27.46 -1.47 -11.71
N LEU A 500 -26.55 -1.96 -12.56
CA LEU A 500 -26.69 -1.95 -14.01
C LEU A 500 -27.46 -3.16 -14.58
N GLY A 501 -27.90 -4.10 -13.75
CA GLY A 501 -28.56 -5.34 -14.20
C GLY A 501 -27.66 -6.29 -15.01
N LEU A 502 -26.34 -6.20 -14.82
CA LEU A 502 -25.31 -6.97 -15.52
C LEU A 502 -24.95 -8.29 -14.82
N LEU A 503 -25.49 -8.55 -13.63
CA LEU A 503 -25.28 -9.83 -12.95
C LEU A 503 -26.03 -10.96 -13.67
N PRO A 504 -25.47 -12.19 -13.69
CA PRO A 504 -26.19 -13.34 -14.21
C PRO A 504 -27.54 -13.48 -13.51
N LYS A 505 -28.63 -13.61 -14.27
CA LYS A 505 -29.94 -13.97 -13.70
C LYS A 505 -29.74 -15.29 -12.97
N LYS A 506 -30.10 -15.35 -11.67
CA LYS A 506 -30.20 -16.63 -10.98
C LYS A 506 -31.14 -17.51 -11.80
N GLU A 507 -30.61 -18.57 -12.40
CA GLU A 507 -31.47 -19.62 -12.94
C GLU A 507 -32.38 -20.04 -11.79
N ALA A 508 -33.69 -19.82 -11.98
CA ALA A 508 -34.68 -20.38 -11.08
C ALA A 508 -34.40 -21.88 -11.09
N LYS A 509 -33.87 -22.41 -9.99
CA LYS A 509 -33.87 -23.85 -9.78
C LYS A 509 -35.34 -24.24 -9.85
N ASN A 510 -35.72 -24.84 -10.97
CA ASN A 510 -37.00 -25.48 -11.13
C ASN A 510 -37.16 -26.43 -9.96
N GLU A 511 -38.03 -26.06 -9.01
CA GLU A 511 -38.73 -26.99 -8.14
C GLU A 511 -39.63 -27.84 -9.05
N ALA A 512 -39.01 -28.78 -9.75
CA ALA A 512 -39.67 -29.79 -10.55
C ALA A 512 -38.87 -31.08 -10.42
N SER A 513 -38.93 -31.68 -9.24
CA SER A 513 -38.87 -33.13 -9.09
C SER A 513 -39.81 -33.50 -7.95
N ALA A 514 -41.02 -33.88 -8.37
CA ALA A 514 -42.01 -34.60 -7.59
C ALA A 514 -41.50 -35.96 -7.12
#